data_AF-A0A9N9FCY7-F1
#
_entry.id   AF-A0A9N9FCY7-F1
#
_cell.length_a   1.000
_cell.length_b   1.000
_cell.length_c   1.000
_cell.angle_alpha   90.00
_cell.angle_beta   90.00
_cell.angle_gamma   90.00
#
_symmetry.space_group_name_H-M   'P 1'
#
loop_
_entity.id
_entity.type
_entity.pdbx_description
1 polymer ?
#
loop_
_entity_poly.entity_id
_entity_poly.type
_entity_poly.pdbx_seq_one_letter_code
_entity_poly.pdbx_strand_id
1 'polypeptide(L)'
;MYSPCEAEGTRKRHQVDTVVEGVGLNRITKNFNMSTGMIDDAIRVTDEEAVSMAMYLVKEEGLFVGSSSAINCVGCVRVARQLGPGHRIVTLLCDSGQRHLTKFW
;
A
#
# COMPACT_ATOMS: atom_id res chain seq x y z
N MET A 1 21.02 -5.52 4.15
CA MET A 1 20.66 -6.74 3.40
C MET A 1 20.04 -6.32 2.07
N TYR A 2 20.86 -5.77 1.17
CA TYR A 2 20.48 -5.44 -0.22
C TYR A 2 21.68 -5.79 -1.09
N SER A 3 21.46 -6.58 -2.13
CA SER A 3 22.55 -7.03 -2.99
C SER A 3 22.87 -5.92 -4.00
N PRO A 4 24.15 -5.64 -4.31
CA PRO A 4 24.52 -4.75 -5.41
C PRO A 4 23.87 -5.14 -6.75
N CYS A 5 23.47 -6.41 -6.90
CA CYS A 5 22.74 -6.94 -8.06
C CYS A 5 21.27 -6.50 -8.14
N GLU A 6 20.76 -5.71 -7.19
CA GLU A 6 19.42 -5.10 -7.22
C GLU A 6 19.42 -3.70 -7.87
N ALA A 7 20.62 -3.18 -8.20
CA ALA A 7 20.81 -2.03 -9.08
C ALA A 7 20.16 -2.32 -10.44
N GLU A 8 19.55 -1.30 -11.05
CA GLU A 8 18.69 -1.41 -12.25
C GLU A 8 19.20 -2.40 -13.32
N GLY A 9 18.67 -3.63 -13.30
CA GLY A 9 19.03 -4.66 -14.27
C GLY A 9 18.52 -6.06 -13.91
N THR A 10 17.62 -6.58 -14.75
CA THR A 10 17.43 -8.01 -15.11
C THR A 10 17.38 -9.08 -14.01
N ARG A 11 16.64 -8.88 -12.93
CA ARG A 11 16.07 -10.01 -12.19
C ARG A 11 14.63 -10.29 -12.65
N LYS A 12 14.38 -11.49 -13.19
CA LYS A 12 13.03 -12.04 -13.34
C LYS A 12 12.47 -12.25 -11.94
N ARG A 13 11.29 -11.67 -11.64
CA ARG A 13 10.62 -11.73 -10.34
C ARG A 13 10.52 -13.19 -9.87
N HIS A 14 11.16 -13.52 -8.75
CA HIS A 14 10.63 -14.58 -7.89
C HIS A 14 9.84 -13.90 -6.78
N GLN A 15 8.65 -14.45 -6.60
CA GLN A 15 7.37 -13.76 -6.59
C GLN A 15 6.83 -13.92 -5.18
N VAL A 16 6.90 -12.88 -4.36
CA VAL A 16 5.96 -12.83 -3.22
C VAL A 16 4.61 -12.66 -3.89
N ASP A 17 3.82 -13.73 -3.89
CA ASP A 17 2.54 -13.75 -4.58
C ASP A 17 1.56 -12.95 -3.73
N THR A 18 1.42 -11.68 -4.08
CA THR A 18 0.43 -10.77 -3.49
C THR A 18 -0.60 -10.40 -4.55
N VAL A 19 -1.86 -10.27 -4.13
CA VAL A 19 -2.93 -9.74 -4.99
C VAL A 19 -2.87 -8.22 -5.12
N VAL A 20 -2.08 -7.55 -4.29
CA VAL A 20 -1.87 -6.11 -4.32
C VAL A 20 -0.90 -5.73 -5.44
N GLU A 21 -1.20 -4.63 -6.12
CA GLU A 21 -0.41 -4.16 -7.24
C GLU A 21 0.01 -2.69 -7.06
N GLY A 22 1.14 -2.32 -7.68
CA GLY A 22 1.63 -0.95 -7.71
C GLY A 22 2.49 -0.51 -6.51
N VAL A 23 2.56 -1.30 -5.44
CA VAL A 23 3.37 -1.02 -4.24
C VAL A 23 4.23 -2.23 -3.85
N GLY A 24 5.28 -2.01 -3.06
CA GLY A 24 6.23 -3.05 -2.65
C GLY A 24 7.37 -3.22 -3.65
N LEU A 25 8.52 -2.63 -3.35
CA LEU A 25 9.75 -2.79 -4.11
C LEU A 25 10.77 -3.56 -3.28
N ASN A 26 11.46 -4.50 -3.91
CA ASN A 26 12.53 -5.28 -3.28
C ASN A 26 13.87 -4.51 -3.24
N ARG A 27 13.85 -3.20 -3.47
CA ARG A 27 15.04 -2.34 -3.51
C ARG A 27 14.68 -0.90 -3.13
N ILE A 28 15.69 -0.16 -2.68
CA ILE A 28 15.59 1.28 -2.45
C ILE A 28 15.89 2.00 -3.77
N THR A 29 14.94 2.80 -4.26
CA THR A 29 15.15 3.65 -5.44
C THR A 29 15.76 5.00 -5.04
N LYS A 30 16.45 5.67 -5.96
CA LYS A 30 17.09 6.97 -5.69
C LYS A 30 16.09 8.02 -5.20
N ASN A 31 14.93 8.11 -5.83
CA ASN A 31 13.87 9.04 -5.44
C ASN A 31 13.29 8.73 -4.05
N PHE A 32 13.15 7.45 -3.68
CA PHE A 32 12.72 7.08 -2.33
C PHE A 32 13.81 7.39 -1.30
N ASN A 33 15.08 7.11 -1.62
CA ASN A 33 16.21 7.38 -0.73
C ASN A 33 16.26 8.87 -0.33
N MET A 34 15.96 9.78 -1.25
CA MET A 34 15.90 11.23 -1.01
C MET A 34 14.85 11.64 0.03
N SER A 35 13.80 10.84 0.24
CA SER A 35 12.71 11.15 1.19
C SER A 35 12.77 10.34 2.48
N THR A 36 13.74 9.43 2.65
CA THR A 36 13.81 8.53 3.83
C THR A 36 13.86 9.27 5.17
N GLY A 37 14.49 10.45 5.22
CA GLY A 37 14.53 11.28 6.44
C GLY A 37 13.22 11.99 6.78
N MET A 38 12.19 11.90 5.93
CA MET A 38 10.85 12.47 6.15
C MET A 38 9.82 11.41 6.58
N ILE A 39 10.25 10.16 6.78
CA ILE A 39 9.38 9.03 7.10
C ILE A 39 9.61 8.65 8.56
N ASP A 40 8.58 8.79 9.39
CA ASP A 40 8.65 8.47 10.82
C ASP A 40 8.43 6.98 11.12
N ASP A 41 7.54 6.32 10.36
CA ASP A 41 7.15 4.93 10.62
C ASP A 41 6.65 4.24 9.33
N ALA A 42 6.47 2.92 9.39
CA ALA A 42 5.93 2.09 8.31
C ALA A 42 4.95 1.03 8.84
N ILE A 43 3.79 0.93 8.20
CA ILE A 43 2.76 -0.06 8.54
C ILE A 43 2.75 -1.18 7.50
N ARG A 44 2.91 -2.43 7.97
CA ARG A 44 2.73 -3.62 7.14
C ARG A 44 1.27 -4.08 7.17
N VAL A 45 0.71 -4.28 5.98
CA VAL A 45 -0.69 -4.70 5.75
C VAL A 45 -0.68 -6.03 4.99
N THR A 46 -1.56 -6.95 5.35
CA THR A 46 -1.73 -8.22 4.62
C THR A 46 -2.72 -8.09 3.46
N ASP A 47 -2.67 -9.02 2.52
CA ASP A 47 -3.61 -9.08 1.40
C ASP A 47 -5.08 -9.20 1.88
N GLU A 48 -5.32 -10.02 2.90
CA GLU A 48 -6.65 -10.20 3.50
C GLU A 48 -7.19 -8.88 4.09
N GLU A 49 -6.35 -8.12 4.76
CA GLU A 49 -6.72 -6.81 5.32
C GLU A 49 -7.00 -5.79 4.21
N ALA A 50 -6.20 -5.80 3.14
CA ALA A 50 -6.42 -4.92 2.00
C ALA A 50 -7.75 -5.23 1.30
N VAL A 51 -8.04 -6.51 1.03
CA VAL A 51 -9.31 -6.93 0.41
C VAL A 51 -10.49 -6.59 1.32
N SER A 52 -10.40 -6.90 2.63
CA SER A 52 -11.46 -6.59 3.59
C SER A 52 -11.75 -5.09 3.67
N MET A 53 -10.70 -4.26 3.65
CA MET A 53 -10.84 -2.81 3.64
C MET A 53 -11.48 -2.31 2.34
N ALA A 54 -11.08 -2.82 1.19
CA ALA A 54 -11.69 -2.45 -0.09
C ALA A 54 -13.19 -2.77 -0.10
N MET A 55 -13.57 -3.96 0.37
CA MET A 55 -14.98 -4.37 0.49
C MET A 55 -15.77 -3.49 1.45
N TYR A 56 -15.15 -3.09 2.58
CA TYR A 56 -15.76 -2.14 3.51
C TYR A 56 -15.98 -0.78 2.84
N LEU A 57 -14.96 -0.23 2.19
CA LEU A 57 -15.02 1.09 1.55
C LEU A 57 -16.07 1.16 0.45
N VAL A 58 -16.20 0.14 -0.39
CA VAL A 58 -17.23 0.16 -1.45
C VAL A 58 -18.63 0.02 -0.88
N LYS A 59 -18.81 -0.78 0.18
CA LYS A 59 -20.12 -1.07 0.76
C LYS A 59 -20.64 0.05 1.65
N GLU A 60 -19.79 0.60 2.50
CA GLU A 60 -20.19 1.56 3.54
C GLU A 60 -19.94 3.01 3.10
N GLU A 61 -18.91 3.26 2.28
CA GLU A 61 -18.53 4.62 1.84
C GLU A 61 -18.78 4.87 0.34
N GLY A 62 -19.19 3.85 -0.43
CA GLY A 62 -19.38 3.95 -1.88
C GLY A 62 -18.08 4.17 -2.67
N LEU A 63 -16.92 3.90 -2.07
CA LEU A 63 -15.60 4.16 -2.66
C LEU A 63 -15.05 2.90 -3.35
N PHE A 64 -15.08 2.89 -4.69
CA PHE A 64 -14.53 1.81 -5.50
C PHE A 64 -13.04 2.06 -5.86
N VAL A 65 -12.14 1.62 -4.99
CA VAL A 65 -10.71 1.97 -5.04
C VAL A 65 -9.80 0.79 -5.40
N GLY A 66 -8.59 1.07 -5.89
CA GLY A 66 -7.60 0.03 -6.16
C GLY A 66 -6.91 -0.52 -4.91
N SER A 67 -6.10 -1.56 -5.10
CA SER A 67 -5.48 -2.34 -4.02
C SER A 67 -4.56 -1.52 -3.10
N SER A 68 -3.71 -0.66 -3.67
CA SER A 68 -2.81 0.22 -2.91
C SER A 68 -3.56 1.25 -2.06
N SER A 69 -4.69 1.77 -2.57
CA SER A 69 -5.57 2.68 -1.82
C SER A 69 -6.19 1.98 -0.61
N ALA A 70 -6.59 0.72 -0.74
CA ALA A 70 -7.12 -0.05 0.38
C ALA A 70 -6.07 -0.26 1.48
N ILE A 71 -4.81 -0.54 1.12
CA ILE A 71 -3.69 -0.60 2.07
C ILE A 71 -3.53 0.72 2.83
N ASN A 72 -3.55 1.83 2.10
CA ASN A 72 -3.43 3.16 2.70
C ASN A 72 -4.52 3.42 3.74
N CYS A 73 -5.76 3.02 3.46
CA CYS A 73 -6.88 3.12 4.41
C CYS A 73 -6.70 2.20 5.64
N VAL A 74 -6.19 0.97 5.48
CA VAL A 74 -5.84 0.11 6.64
C VAL A 74 -4.81 0.80 7.53
N GLY A 75 -3.78 1.38 6.92
CA GLY A 75 -2.77 2.18 7.63
C GLY A 75 -3.39 3.32 8.41
N CYS A 76 -4.28 4.09 7.77
CA CYS A 76 -4.96 5.22 8.41
C CYS A 76 -5.81 4.81 9.61
N VAL A 77 -6.56 3.71 9.50
CA VAL A 77 -7.38 3.21 10.62
C VAL A 77 -6.51 2.79 11.80
N ARG A 78 -5.36 2.15 11.55
CA ARG A 78 -4.41 1.80 12.62
C ARG A 78 -3.81 3.03 13.29
N VAL A 79 -3.38 4.02 12.51
CA VAL A 79 -2.86 5.29 13.04
C VAL A 79 -3.95 6.04 13.82
N ALA A 80 -5.18 6.08 13.31
CA ALA A 80 -6.31 6.72 13.97
C ALA A 80 -6.58 6.13 15.36
N ARG A 81 -6.54 4.79 15.46
CA ARG A 81 -6.71 4.07 16.73
C ARG A 81 -5.58 4.36 17.73
N GLN A 82 -4.36 4.59 17.24
CA GLN A 82 -3.21 4.92 18.09
C GLN A 82 -3.26 6.37 18.59
N LEU A 83 -3.60 7.33 17.72
CA LEU A 83 -3.64 8.75 18.07
C LEU A 83 -4.85 9.14 18.93
N GLY A 84 -5.98 8.43 18.77
CA GLY A 84 -7.22 8.76 19.45
C GLY A 84 -7.93 10.00 18.88
N PRO A 85 -9.04 10.42 19.50
CA PRO A 85 -9.92 11.46 18.96
C PRO A 85 -9.24 12.85 18.90
N GLY A 86 -9.73 13.71 17.99
CA GLY A 86 -9.24 15.08 17.82
C GLY A 86 -8.12 15.25 16.77
N HIS A 87 -7.58 14.14 16.26
CA HIS A 87 -6.57 14.15 15.20
C HIS A 87 -7.19 14.04 13.80
N ARG A 88 -6.49 14.59 12.80
CA ARG A 88 -6.87 14.46 11.39
C ARG A 88 -5.77 13.74 10.64
N ILE A 89 -6.15 12.67 9.93
CA ILE A 89 -5.26 11.87 9.10
C ILE A 89 -5.67 12.06 7.65
N VAL A 90 -4.70 12.22 6.77
CA VAL A 90 -4.90 12.39 5.33
C VAL A 90 -4.15 11.27 4.62
N THR A 91 -4.73 10.75 3.55
CA THR A 91 -4.12 9.70 2.73
C THR A 91 -4.48 9.85 1.26
N LEU A 92 -3.76 9.12 0.42
CA LEU A 92 -3.93 9.10 -1.03
C LEU A 92 -4.69 7.85 -1.46
N LEU A 93 -5.70 8.04 -2.30
CA LEU A 93 -6.32 6.95 -3.06
C LEU A 93 -5.72 6.99 -4.47
N CYS A 94 -4.81 6.05 -4.73
CA CYS A 94 -3.89 6.10 -5.87
C CYS A 94 -4.58 5.81 -7.21
N ASP A 95 -5.57 4.92 -7.22
CA ASP A 95 -6.36 4.57 -8.40
C ASP A 95 -7.72 3.94 -8.07
N SER A 96 -8.54 3.75 -9.11
CA SER A 96 -9.86 3.12 -9.06
C SER A 96 -9.77 1.58 -9.06
N GLY A 97 -10.77 0.93 -8.46
CA GLY A 97 -10.91 -0.53 -8.46
C GLY A 97 -11.03 -1.14 -9.86
N GLN A 98 -11.42 -0.36 -10.86
CA GLN A 98 -11.56 -0.81 -12.25
C GLN A 98 -10.27 -1.43 -12.81
N ARG A 99 -9.09 -0.98 -12.35
CA ARG A 99 -7.80 -1.50 -12.81
C ARG A 99 -7.43 -2.86 -12.23
N HIS A 100 -8.16 -3.35 -11.24
CA HIS A 100 -7.81 -4.56 -10.47
C HIS A 100 -8.91 -5.64 -10.47
N LEU A 101 -9.84 -5.59 -11.44
CA LEU A 101 -11.06 -6.42 -11.57
C LEU A 101 -10.86 -7.94 -11.71
N THR A 102 -9.67 -8.39 -12.04
CA THR A 102 -9.40 -9.81 -12.34
C THR A 102 -8.54 -10.50 -11.30
N LYS A 103 -8.15 -9.77 -10.24
CA LYS A 103 -7.16 -10.26 -9.27
C LYS A 103 -7.47 -9.81 -7.84
N PHE A 104 -7.61 -8.50 -7.63
CA PHE A 104 -7.85 -7.94 -6.30
C PHE A 104 -9.33 -7.78 -6.00
N TRP A 105 -10.08 -7.26 -6.97
CA TRP A 105 -11.54 -7.28 -7.02
C TRP A 105 -12.01 -8.54 -7.74
#